data_AF-A0AAV3TZ21-F1
#
_entry.id   AF-A0AAV3TZ21-F1
#
_cell.length_a   1.000
_cell.length_b   1.000
_cell.length_c   1.000
_cell.angle_alpha   90.00
_cell.angle_beta   90.00
_cell.angle_gamma   90.00
#
_symmetry.space_group_name_H-M   'P 1'
#
loop_
_entity.id
_entity.type
_entity.pdbx_description
1 polymer ?
#
loop_
_entity_poly.entity_id
_entity_poly.type
_entity_poly.pdbx_seq_one_letter_code
_entity_poly.pdbx_strand_id
1 'polypeptide(L)'
;MPPVLSDFIRSTNHQGFLSALQKKTALLIIQDLDGVCMELKRDPLTRTMSSQYIAAVKRTEAPFYVLTNGEHIGSRGVNRIVDAALADDAQSAEDQGLYLPGLAAGGVQWQDCFGKASHPGVSQTEIDFLAAVPKWLHGRLQAALSAPPFLLEPAQLEQILNVIILDNLASPSLNIGSLFHPFSNQAGLYQSLQNLAYQLMQELMQMAKTQGLEGSFFTHLAPNLGTQDGLERLKPAHNEDMGTTDFQFMLRGAVKEAGVLVLLNRYYFQQTGDYPLGEDFSARTAPSSQAEMLALAQAHFDPTIMPCIVGVGDTVTSAKAEDSLGYQRGGSDRGFLTLIQQLGAAFNTDNATIFVDSSQGELNRPGISQKPSPGEAVDHQVMAGITDVEDSLQLNLIFPEGHNQYIEFFTQLATVAPAQ
;
A
#
# COMPACT_ATOMS: atom_id res chain seq x y z
N MET A 1 35.60 -1.13 -2.89
CA MET A 1 34.55 -1.19 -1.85
C MET A 1 33.30 -1.78 -2.50
N PRO A 2 32.49 -2.58 -1.80
CA PRO A 2 31.17 -2.94 -2.31
C PRO A 2 30.37 -1.65 -2.57
N PRO A 3 29.51 -1.62 -3.60
CA PRO A 3 28.63 -0.47 -3.81
C PRO A 3 27.71 -0.28 -2.60
N VAL A 4 27.49 0.97 -2.25
CA VAL A 4 26.57 1.41 -1.20
C VAL A 4 25.18 1.50 -1.85
N LEU A 5 24.09 1.18 -1.15
CA LEU A 5 22.74 1.15 -1.75
C LEU A 5 22.33 2.53 -2.29
N SER A 6 22.75 3.59 -1.61
CA SER A 6 22.59 4.98 -2.06
C SER A 6 23.32 5.33 -3.37
N ASP A 7 24.29 4.51 -3.82
CA ASP A 7 24.95 4.70 -5.13
C ASP A 7 24.03 4.30 -6.30
N PHE A 8 23.01 3.48 -6.04
CA PHE A 8 22.04 3.10 -7.05
C PHE A 8 21.02 4.22 -7.20
N ILE A 9 20.93 4.78 -8.41
CA ILE A 9 20.01 5.86 -8.74
C ILE A 9 19.18 5.41 -9.93
N ARG A 10 17.89 5.13 -9.70
CA ARG A 10 16.95 4.59 -10.69
C ARG A 10 17.57 3.41 -11.47
N SER A 11 18.31 2.55 -10.79
CA SER A 11 19.12 1.52 -11.44
C SER A 11 18.29 0.29 -11.81
N THR A 12 18.73 -0.44 -12.83
CA THR A 12 18.25 -1.80 -13.15
C THR A 12 19.31 -2.87 -12.87
N ASN A 13 20.40 -2.53 -12.16
CA ASN A 13 21.43 -3.49 -11.77
C ASN A 13 20.99 -4.33 -10.56
N HIS A 14 20.02 -5.21 -10.74
CA HIS A 14 19.46 -6.04 -9.67
C HIS A 14 20.53 -6.92 -9.00
N GLN A 15 21.47 -7.49 -9.76
CA GLN A 15 22.51 -8.36 -9.22
C GLN A 15 23.53 -7.60 -8.37
N GLY A 16 23.92 -6.39 -8.80
CA GLY A 16 24.77 -5.50 -8.01
C GLY A 16 24.09 -5.07 -6.72
N PHE A 17 22.80 -4.73 -6.78
CA PHE A 17 22.02 -4.34 -5.61
C PHE A 17 21.81 -5.52 -4.64
N LEU A 18 21.49 -6.71 -5.17
CA LEU A 18 21.39 -7.94 -4.39
C LEU A 18 22.69 -8.22 -3.61
N SER A 19 23.83 -8.11 -4.29
CA SER A 19 25.15 -8.30 -3.70
C SER A 19 25.48 -7.26 -2.62
N ALA A 20 24.90 -6.06 -2.71
CA ALA A 20 25.05 -5.02 -1.70
C ALA A 20 24.13 -5.28 -0.48
N LEU A 21 22.90 -5.75 -0.70
CA LEU A 21 21.98 -6.16 0.37
C LEU A 21 22.51 -7.32 1.20
N GLN A 22 23.07 -8.35 0.55
CA GLN A 22 23.60 -9.55 1.22
C GLN A 22 24.79 -9.25 2.17
N LYS A 23 25.38 -8.06 2.07
CA LYS A 23 26.48 -7.61 2.94
C LYS A 23 26.00 -6.76 4.11
N LYS A 24 24.69 -6.51 4.24
CA LYS A 24 24.11 -5.77 5.35
C LYS A 24 23.95 -6.70 6.55
N THR A 25 24.47 -6.27 7.69
CA THR A 25 24.39 -6.99 8.97
C THR A 25 23.12 -6.67 9.75
N ALA A 26 22.53 -5.50 9.50
CA ALA A 26 21.27 -5.05 10.09
C ALA A 26 20.36 -4.53 8.98
N LEU A 27 19.39 -5.35 8.57
CA LEU A 27 18.47 -5.08 7.46
C LEU A 27 17.02 -5.17 7.94
N LEU A 28 16.20 -4.20 7.56
CA LEU A 28 14.75 -4.21 7.76
C LEU A 28 14.08 -3.99 6.40
N ILE A 29 13.25 -4.93 5.96
CA ILE A 29 12.50 -4.84 4.70
C ILE A 29 11.05 -4.51 5.01
N ILE A 30 10.55 -3.43 4.41
CA ILE A 30 9.16 -2.99 4.50
C ILE A 30 8.61 -2.86 3.08
N GLN A 31 7.55 -3.59 2.76
CA GLN A 31 6.98 -3.56 1.41
C GLN A 31 5.46 -3.52 1.36
N ASP A 32 4.92 -2.91 0.31
CA ASP A 32 3.53 -3.18 -0.09
C ASP A 32 3.42 -4.59 -0.71
N LEU A 33 2.20 -4.98 -1.08
CA LEU A 33 1.86 -6.29 -1.59
C LEU A 33 1.34 -6.24 -3.02
N ASP A 34 0.22 -5.55 -3.21
CA ASP A 34 -0.45 -5.38 -4.49
C ASP A 34 0.47 -4.65 -5.47
N GLY A 35 0.73 -5.23 -6.65
CA GLY A 35 1.67 -4.70 -7.63
C GLY A 35 3.16 -4.96 -7.34
N VAL A 36 3.51 -5.30 -6.10
CA VAL A 36 4.89 -5.60 -5.67
C VAL A 36 5.20 -7.10 -5.78
N CYS A 37 4.46 -7.94 -5.03
CA CYS A 37 4.67 -9.39 -4.99
C CYS A 37 3.43 -10.19 -5.43
N MET A 38 2.41 -9.50 -5.93
CA MET A 38 1.26 -10.08 -6.62
C MET A 38 0.73 -9.09 -7.66
N GLU A 39 0.01 -9.59 -8.65
CA GLU A 39 -0.53 -8.79 -9.74
C GLU A 39 -1.63 -7.82 -9.28
N LEU A 40 -1.68 -6.61 -9.86
CA LEU A 40 -2.82 -5.71 -9.71
C LEU A 40 -4.02 -6.22 -10.50
N LYS A 41 -5.00 -6.77 -9.78
CA LYS A 41 -6.29 -7.26 -10.32
C LYS A 41 -7.42 -6.27 -10.10
N ARG A 42 -8.37 -6.22 -11.05
CA ARG A 42 -9.64 -5.48 -10.89
C ARG A 42 -10.53 -6.11 -9.81
N ASP A 43 -10.55 -7.43 -9.75
CA ASP A 43 -11.23 -8.19 -8.70
C ASP A 43 -10.20 -8.74 -7.70
N PRO A 44 -10.15 -8.22 -6.46
CA PRO A 44 -9.25 -8.71 -5.42
C PRO A 44 -9.38 -10.21 -5.12
N LEU A 45 -10.54 -10.83 -5.37
CA LEU A 45 -10.74 -12.27 -5.15
C LEU A 45 -9.99 -13.15 -6.14
N THR A 46 -9.51 -12.59 -7.25
CA THR A 46 -8.76 -13.30 -8.28
C THR A 46 -7.24 -13.20 -8.11
N ARG A 47 -6.79 -12.52 -7.06
CA ARG A 47 -5.36 -12.38 -6.75
C ARG A 47 -4.76 -13.73 -6.39
N THR A 48 -3.52 -13.92 -6.80
CA THR A 48 -2.73 -15.12 -6.51
C THR A 48 -1.35 -14.71 -6.01
N MET A 49 -0.76 -15.56 -5.18
CA MET A 49 0.61 -15.37 -4.68
C MET A 49 1.44 -16.61 -4.97
N SER A 50 2.73 -16.43 -5.20
CA SER A 50 3.66 -17.54 -5.40
C SER A 50 3.95 -18.25 -4.07
N SER A 51 3.77 -19.56 -4.02
CA SER A 51 4.19 -20.38 -2.87
C SER A 51 5.70 -20.32 -2.63
N GLN A 52 6.49 -20.16 -3.70
CA GLN A 52 7.95 -19.97 -3.60
C GLN A 52 8.30 -18.65 -2.91
N TYR A 53 7.55 -17.59 -3.20
CA TYR A 53 7.69 -16.29 -2.55
C TYR A 53 7.33 -16.37 -1.05
N ILE A 54 6.21 -17.01 -0.71
CA ILE A 54 5.81 -17.22 0.69
C ILE A 54 6.91 -17.98 1.46
N ALA A 55 7.44 -19.05 0.87
CA ALA A 55 8.54 -19.80 1.44
C ALA A 55 9.84 -18.97 1.55
N ALA A 56 10.10 -18.06 0.60
CA ALA A 56 11.25 -17.14 0.65
C ALA A 56 11.12 -16.13 1.79
N VAL A 57 9.92 -15.57 2.03
CA VAL A 57 9.67 -14.68 3.17
C VAL A 57 9.97 -15.40 4.48
N LYS A 58 9.50 -16.64 4.66
CA LYS A 58 9.78 -17.45 5.85
C LYS A 58 11.27 -17.74 6.06
N ARG A 59 12.02 -17.98 4.98
CA ARG A 59 13.46 -18.28 5.03
C ARG A 59 14.34 -17.06 5.27
N THR A 60 13.83 -15.86 4.97
CA THR A 60 14.61 -14.64 5.10
C THR A 60 14.95 -14.39 6.57
N GLU A 61 16.23 -14.29 6.89
CA GLU A 61 16.70 -14.01 8.26
C GLU A 61 16.53 -12.53 8.65
N ALA A 62 16.54 -11.64 7.66
CA ALA A 62 16.29 -10.22 7.90
C ALA A 62 14.83 -9.98 8.33
N PRO A 63 14.58 -9.14 9.34
CA PRO A 63 13.24 -8.64 9.64
C PRO A 63 12.52 -8.16 8.37
N PHE A 64 11.41 -8.82 8.06
CA PHE A 64 10.56 -8.54 6.91
C PHE A 64 9.15 -8.25 7.39
N TYR A 65 8.56 -7.16 6.91
CA TYR A 65 7.18 -6.81 7.18
C TYR A 65 6.48 -6.29 5.93
N VAL A 66 5.22 -6.67 5.79
CA VAL A 66 4.32 -6.04 4.84
C VAL A 66 3.74 -4.77 5.45
N LEU A 67 3.43 -3.79 4.60
CA LEU A 67 2.78 -2.53 4.95
C LEU A 67 1.83 -2.16 3.81
N THR A 68 0.56 -2.53 3.95
CA THR A 68 -0.42 -2.44 2.87
C THR A 68 -1.69 -1.71 3.28
N ASN A 69 -2.41 -1.16 2.30
CA ASN A 69 -3.77 -0.62 2.49
C ASN A 69 -4.83 -1.74 2.49
N GLY A 70 -4.56 -2.88 1.87
CA GLY A 70 -5.41 -4.07 1.98
C GLY A 70 -5.44 -4.64 3.40
N GLU A 71 -6.22 -5.69 3.64
CA GLU A 71 -6.32 -6.34 4.96
C GLU A 71 -5.65 -7.72 4.96
N HIS A 72 -5.12 -8.13 6.12
CA HIS A 72 -4.65 -9.49 6.34
C HIS A 72 -5.80 -10.48 6.41
N ILE A 73 -6.86 -10.11 7.15
CA ILE A 73 -8.03 -10.95 7.43
C ILE A 73 -9.24 -10.56 6.59
N GLY A 74 -10.33 -11.33 6.72
CA GLY A 74 -11.59 -11.08 6.03
C GLY A 74 -11.73 -11.85 4.72
N SER A 75 -12.87 -11.68 4.05
CA SER A 75 -13.24 -12.46 2.86
C SER A 75 -12.27 -12.24 1.68
N ARG A 76 -11.64 -11.07 1.65
CA ARG A 76 -10.67 -10.60 0.64
C ARG A 76 -9.27 -10.37 1.22
N GLY A 77 -9.03 -10.87 2.44
CA GLY A 77 -7.76 -10.68 3.14
C GLY A 77 -6.61 -11.48 2.53
N VAL A 78 -5.39 -11.00 2.74
CA VAL A 78 -4.15 -11.62 2.25
C VAL A 78 -3.99 -13.06 2.74
N ASN A 79 -4.45 -13.40 3.95
CA ASN A 79 -4.34 -14.76 4.49
C ASN A 79 -5.02 -15.79 3.61
N ARG A 80 -6.18 -15.46 3.03
CA ARG A 80 -6.89 -16.35 2.11
C ARG A 80 -6.12 -16.58 0.82
N ILE A 81 -5.36 -15.59 0.35
CA ILE A 81 -4.49 -15.71 -0.83
C ILE A 81 -3.32 -16.64 -0.50
N VAL A 82 -2.75 -16.53 0.70
CA VAL A 82 -1.69 -17.43 1.20
C VAL A 82 -2.22 -18.86 1.32
N ASP A 83 -3.39 -19.06 1.93
CA ASP A 83 -4.03 -20.38 2.05
C ASP A 83 -4.28 -21.01 0.68
N ALA A 84 -4.79 -20.23 -0.28
CA ALA A 84 -5.03 -20.70 -1.63
C ALA A 84 -3.73 -21.09 -2.36
N ALA A 85 -2.63 -20.34 -2.13
CA ALA A 85 -1.32 -20.64 -2.71
C ALA A 85 -0.68 -21.91 -2.12
N LEU A 86 -1.11 -22.33 -0.92
CA LEU A 86 -0.60 -23.49 -0.18
C LEU A 86 -1.65 -24.60 -0.03
N ALA A 87 -2.71 -24.59 -0.84
CA ALA A 87 -3.85 -25.51 -0.70
C ALA A 87 -3.47 -27.00 -0.81
N ASP A 88 -2.36 -27.31 -1.46
CA ASP A 88 -1.84 -28.67 -1.63
C ASP A 88 -0.94 -29.13 -0.45
N ASP A 89 -0.64 -28.25 0.52
CA ASP A 89 0.18 -28.58 1.68
C ASP A 89 -0.62 -29.31 2.77
N ALA A 90 0.02 -30.26 3.44
CA ALA A 90 -0.63 -31.09 4.47
C ALA A 90 -0.90 -30.34 5.79
N GLN A 91 -0.21 -29.21 6.03
CA GLN A 91 -0.38 -28.37 7.21
C GLN A 91 -0.83 -26.98 6.80
N SER A 92 -1.64 -26.32 7.63
CA SER A 92 -2.12 -24.97 7.33
C SER A 92 -0.98 -23.95 7.32
N ALA A 93 -1.17 -22.83 6.61
CA ALA A 93 -0.24 -21.72 6.64
C ALA A 93 -0.06 -21.16 8.08
N GLU A 94 -1.14 -21.16 8.86
CA GLU A 94 -1.16 -20.77 10.26
C GLU A 94 -0.20 -21.63 11.10
N ASP A 95 -0.34 -22.95 11.06
CA ASP A 95 0.46 -23.89 11.87
C ASP A 95 1.96 -23.79 11.56
N GLN A 96 2.29 -23.54 10.29
CA GLN A 96 3.67 -23.42 9.82
C GLN A 96 4.26 -22.01 10.05
N GLY A 97 3.43 -21.05 10.45
CA GLY A 97 3.81 -19.65 10.58
C GLY A 97 4.24 -19.04 9.24
N LEU A 98 3.44 -19.26 8.19
CA LEU A 98 3.70 -18.85 6.80
C LEU A 98 2.90 -17.62 6.36
N TYR A 99 2.01 -17.09 7.21
CA TYR A 99 1.38 -15.81 6.88
C TYR A 99 2.41 -14.68 6.87
N LEU A 100 2.15 -13.67 6.04
CA LEU A 100 3.03 -12.53 5.91
C LEU A 100 2.86 -11.60 7.12
N PRO A 101 3.88 -11.41 7.97
CA PRO A 101 3.76 -10.55 9.15
C PRO A 101 3.84 -9.08 8.74
N GLY A 102 3.23 -8.20 9.53
CA GLY A 102 3.34 -6.76 9.31
C GLY A 102 2.02 -6.03 9.54
N LEU A 103 1.89 -4.88 8.89
CA LEU A 103 0.77 -3.98 9.03
C LEU A 103 -0.10 -3.95 7.77
N ALA A 104 -1.40 -3.96 7.98
CA ALA A 104 -2.44 -3.88 6.98
C ALA A 104 -3.45 -2.77 7.36
N ALA A 105 -4.47 -2.55 6.53
CA ALA A 105 -5.45 -1.47 6.65
C ALA A 105 -4.77 -0.11 6.88
N GLY A 106 -3.74 0.19 6.09
CA GLY A 106 -3.00 1.45 6.17
C GLY A 106 -2.16 1.61 7.44
N GLY A 107 -1.86 0.54 8.18
CA GLY A 107 -1.02 0.62 9.38
C GLY A 107 -1.72 0.30 10.70
N VAL A 108 -3.04 0.11 10.71
CA VAL A 108 -3.81 -0.10 11.95
C VAL A 108 -4.10 -1.56 12.28
N GLN A 109 -3.94 -2.48 11.32
CA GLN A 109 -4.11 -3.91 11.54
C GLN A 109 -2.74 -4.59 11.60
N TRP A 110 -2.33 -4.99 12.80
CA TRP A 110 -1.13 -5.79 12.98
C TRP A 110 -1.43 -7.27 12.84
N GLN A 111 -0.51 -8.04 12.26
CA GLN A 111 -0.53 -9.50 12.25
C GLN A 111 0.89 -10.09 12.40
N ASP A 112 1.00 -11.19 13.15
CA ASP A 112 2.21 -12.03 13.19
C ASP A 112 2.20 -13.16 12.14
N CYS A 113 3.30 -13.90 12.01
CA CYS A 113 3.39 -14.96 11.00
C CYS A 113 2.45 -16.16 11.24
N PHE A 114 1.82 -16.24 12.41
CA PHE A 114 0.81 -17.25 12.77
C PHE A 114 -0.61 -16.70 12.65
N GLY A 115 -0.83 -15.56 11.99
CA GLY A 115 -2.18 -15.05 11.71
C GLY A 115 -2.86 -14.41 12.93
N LYS A 116 -2.12 -14.16 14.03
CA LYS A 116 -2.69 -13.46 15.17
C LYS A 116 -2.79 -11.97 14.87
N ALA A 117 -4.00 -11.54 14.53
CA ALA A 117 -4.29 -10.15 14.19
C ALA A 117 -4.74 -9.33 15.41
N SER A 118 -4.37 -8.05 15.43
CA SER A 118 -4.86 -7.05 16.39
C SER A 118 -5.01 -5.69 15.73
N HIS A 119 -5.70 -4.75 16.40
CA HIS A 119 -5.91 -3.39 15.91
C HIS A 119 -5.45 -2.34 16.94
N PRO A 120 -4.13 -2.14 17.10
CA PRO A 120 -3.59 -1.22 18.12
C PRO A 120 -4.15 0.19 17.99
N GLY A 121 -4.61 0.75 19.12
CA GLY A 121 -5.18 2.09 19.19
C GLY A 121 -6.60 2.24 18.61
N VAL A 122 -7.25 1.15 18.19
CA VAL A 122 -8.62 1.16 17.66
C VAL A 122 -9.61 0.69 18.72
N SER A 123 -10.68 1.46 18.91
CA SER A 123 -11.74 1.12 19.88
C SER A 123 -12.76 0.15 19.30
N GLN A 124 -13.45 -0.59 20.19
CA GLN A 124 -14.54 -1.48 19.77
C GLN A 124 -15.68 -0.71 19.08
N THR A 125 -15.99 0.51 19.54
CA THR A 125 -17.03 1.34 18.93
C THR A 125 -16.70 1.73 17.49
N GLU A 126 -15.43 1.98 17.18
CA GLU A 126 -15.00 2.22 15.78
C GLU A 126 -15.15 0.96 14.93
N ILE A 127 -14.73 -0.21 15.44
CA ILE A 127 -14.90 -1.49 14.73
C ILE A 127 -16.38 -1.80 14.47
N ASP A 128 -17.24 -1.61 15.46
CA ASP A 128 -18.68 -1.85 15.34
C ASP A 128 -19.33 -0.93 14.31
N PHE A 129 -18.87 0.34 14.24
CA PHE A 129 -19.32 1.28 13.22
C PHE A 129 -18.92 0.81 11.81
N LEU A 130 -17.65 0.43 11.62
CA LEU A 130 -17.14 -0.04 10.32
C LEU A 130 -17.83 -1.32 9.86
N ALA A 131 -18.11 -2.26 10.77
CA ALA A 131 -18.81 -3.50 10.46
C ALA A 131 -20.23 -3.28 9.87
N ALA A 132 -20.87 -2.15 10.19
CA ALA A 132 -22.18 -1.79 9.65
C ALA A 132 -22.12 -1.15 8.25
N VAL A 133 -20.95 -0.63 7.83
CA VAL A 133 -20.79 0.15 6.60
C VAL A 133 -21.16 -0.64 5.34
N PRO A 134 -20.69 -1.89 5.11
CA PRO A 134 -21.00 -2.61 3.87
C PRO A 134 -22.51 -2.80 3.64
N LYS A 135 -23.26 -3.12 4.71
CA LYS A 135 -24.72 -3.26 4.66
C LYS A 135 -25.40 -1.93 4.34
N TRP A 136 -24.90 -0.83 4.91
CA TRP A 136 -25.41 0.50 4.63
C TRP A 136 -25.15 0.91 3.17
N LEU A 137 -23.93 0.67 2.68
CA LEU A 137 -23.55 0.93 1.28
C LEU A 137 -24.41 0.13 0.30
N HIS A 138 -24.66 -1.15 0.60
CA HIS A 138 -25.52 -2.01 -0.21
C HIS A 138 -26.91 -1.40 -0.40
N GLY A 139 -27.59 -1.05 0.69
CA GLY A 139 -28.94 -0.47 0.61
C GLY A 139 -28.97 0.87 -0.15
N ARG A 140 -27.95 1.72 0.03
CA ARG A 140 -27.88 3.03 -0.64
C ARG A 140 -27.57 2.91 -2.13
N LEU A 141 -26.62 2.06 -2.50
CA LEU A 141 -26.27 1.82 -3.89
C LEU A 141 -27.38 1.07 -4.63
N GLN A 142 -28.03 0.10 -3.99
CA GLN A 142 -29.19 -0.59 -4.57
C GLN A 142 -30.30 0.40 -4.94
N ALA A 143 -30.64 1.32 -4.04
CA ALA A 143 -31.63 2.36 -4.29
C ALA A 143 -31.19 3.34 -5.40
N ALA A 144 -29.92 3.76 -5.40
CA ALA A 144 -29.42 4.73 -6.38
C ALA A 144 -29.28 4.14 -7.79
N LEU A 145 -28.72 2.93 -7.90
CA LEU A 145 -28.43 2.27 -9.18
C LEU A 145 -29.68 1.70 -9.87
N SER A 146 -30.77 1.46 -9.13
CA SER A 146 -32.06 1.05 -9.70
C SER A 146 -32.90 2.23 -10.23
N ALA A 147 -32.48 3.47 -10.01
CA ALA A 147 -33.16 4.68 -10.43
C ALA A 147 -32.42 5.39 -11.58
N PRO A 148 -33.06 6.35 -12.30
CA PRO A 148 -32.35 7.23 -13.23
C PRO A 148 -31.18 7.95 -12.53
N PRO A 149 -30.01 8.09 -13.19
CA PRO A 149 -29.73 7.77 -14.60
C PRO A 149 -29.24 6.34 -14.87
N PHE A 150 -29.08 5.49 -13.86
CA PHE A 150 -28.42 4.18 -14.01
C PHE A 150 -29.37 3.06 -14.48
N LEU A 151 -30.59 3.00 -13.90
CA LEU A 151 -31.65 2.06 -14.27
C LEU A 151 -31.19 0.60 -14.43
N LEU A 152 -30.35 0.10 -13.52
CA LEU A 152 -29.85 -1.27 -13.57
C LEU A 152 -30.94 -2.28 -13.17
N GLU A 153 -31.01 -3.38 -13.92
CA GLU A 153 -31.95 -4.47 -13.67
C GLU A 153 -31.61 -5.23 -12.36
N PRO A 154 -32.61 -5.70 -11.58
CA PRO A 154 -32.38 -6.29 -10.26
C PRO A 154 -31.36 -7.44 -10.24
N ALA A 155 -31.39 -8.32 -11.25
CA ALA A 155 -30.48 -9.46 -11.33
C ALA A 155 -29.01 -9.05 -11.57
N GLN A 156 -28.79 -8.00 -12.37
CA GLN A 156 -27.45 -7.46 -12.62
C GLN A 156 -26.95 -6.64 -11.43
N LEU A 157 -27.86 -5.92 -10.77
CA LEU A 157 -27.56 -5.06 -9.64
C LEU A 157 -26.92 -5.82 -8.48
N GLU A 158 -27.51 -6.94 -8.03
CA GLU A 158 -26.92 -7.72 -6.93
C GLU A 158 -25.53 -8.28 -7.26
N GLN A 159 -25.31 -8.73 -8.50
CA GLN A 159 -24.00 -9.19 -8.94
C GLN A 159 -22.96 -8.05 -8.89
N ILE A 160 -23.35 -6.85 -9.34
CA ILE A 160 -22.51 -5.66 -9.29
C ILE A 160 -22.19 -5.26 -7.84
N LEU A 161 -23.20 -5.19 -6.97
CA LEU A 161 -23.02 -4.78 -5.57
C LEU A 161 -22.05 -5.70 -4.82
N ASN A 162 -22.13 -7.01 -5.06
CA ASN A 162 -21.21 -7.99 -4.46
C ASN A 162 -19.75 -7.82 -4.91
N VAL A 163 -19.51 -7.24 -6.08
CA VAL A 163 -18.17 -6.97 -6.59
C VAL A 163 -17.65 -5.63 -6.07
N ILE A 164 -18.47 -4.57 -6.13
CA ILE A 164 -17.99 -3.21 -5.85
C ILE A 164 -17.94 -2.87 -4.36
N ILE A 165 -18.72 -3.54 -3.51
CA ILE A 165 -18.71 -3.33 -2.06
C ILE A 165 -17.72 -4.30 -1.43
N LEU A 166 -16.66 -3.75 -0.82
CA LEU A 166 -15.65 -4.52 -0.13
C LEU A 166 -15.89 -4.42 1.39
N ASP A 167 -16.05 -5.58 2.02
CA ASP A 167 -16.41 -5.78 3.43
C ASP A 167 -15.20 -5.85 4.37
N ASN A 168 -14.12 -5.18 3.99
CA ASN A 168 -12.92 -4.98 4.80
C ASN A 168 -13.30 -4.43 6.20
N LEU A 169 -12.75 -5.01 7.26
CA LEU A 169 -13.17 -4.76 8.65
C LEU A 169 -12.74 -3.37 9.15
N ALA A 170 -11.50 -2.98 8.83
CA ALA A 170 -10.88 -1.73 9.26
C ALA A 170 -10.89 -0.66 8.15
N SER A 171 -11.27 -1.04 6.93
CA SER A 171 -11.24 -0.19 5.74
C SER A 171 -12.35 -0.52 4.72
N PRO A 172 -13.65 -0.58 5.13
CA PRO A 172 -14.74 -0.87 4.20
C PRO A 172 -14.70 0.10 3.01
N SER A 173 -14.83 -0.45 1.80
CA SER A 173 -14.47 0.27 0.57
C SER A 173 -15.48 0.07 -0.55
N LEU A 174 -15.49 1.02 -1.48
CA LEU A 174 -16.15 0.90 -2.78
C LEU A 174 -15.12 0.89 -3.91
N ASN A 175 -15.03 -0.22 -4.63
CA ASN A 175 -14.26 -0.33 -5.86
C ASN A 175 -15.20 -0.35 -7.08
N ILE A 176 -15.37 0.80 -7.72
CA ILE A 176 -16.26 0.97 -8.87
C ILE A 176 -15.58 0.72 -10.22
N GLY A 177 -14.30 0.32 -10.24
CA GLY A 177 -13.52 0.17 -11.48
C GLY A 177 -14.12 -0.85 -12.45
N SER A 178 -14.78 -1.90 -11.93
CA SER A 178 -15.47 -2.91 -12.75
C SER A 178 -16.65 -2.33 -13.55
N LEU A 179 -17.16 -1.17 -13.16
CA LEU A 179 -18.27 -0.47 -13.81
C LEU A 179 -17.82 0.56 -14.86
N PHE A 180 -16.52 0.70 -15.09
CA PHE A 180 -16.00 1.65 -16.07
C PHE A 180 -16.48 1.34 -17.49
N HIS A 181 -16.17 0.17 -18.03
CA HIS A 181 -16.58 -0.17 -19.40
C HIS A 181 -18.10 -0.25 -19.62
N PRO A 182 -18.90 -0.82 -18.68
CA PRO A 182 -20.35 -0.77 -18.79
C PRO A 182 -20.93 0.65 -18.92
N PHE A 183 -20.29 1.64 -18.29
CA PHE A 183 -20.78 3.03 -18.27
C PHE A 183 -19.98 4.00 -19.15
N SER A 184 -18.83 3.60 -19.71
CA SER A 184 -17.94 4.49 -20.48
C SER A 184 -18.57 4.96 -21.79
N ASN A 185 -19.48 4.18 -22.36
CA ASN A 185 -20.18 4.54 -23.61
C ASN A 185 -21.31 5.56 -23.41
N GLN A 186 -21.61 5.94 -22.16
CA GLN A 186 -22.64 6.93 -21.83
C GLN A 186 -21.98 8.17 -21.23
N ALA A 187 -22.05 9.28 -21.97
CA ALA A 187 -21.36 10.51 -21.60
C ALA A 187 -21.70 10.96 -20.16
N GLY A 188 -20.69 11.00 -19.30
CA GLY A 188 -20.81 11.47 -17.91
C GLY A 188 -21.41 10.47 -16.91
N LEU A 189 -21.89 9.29 -17.33
CA LEU A 189 -22.53 8.34 -16.41
C LEU A 189 -21.54 7.77 -15.39
N TYR A 190 -20.33 7.42 -15.84
CA TYR A 190 -19.29 6.93 -14.94
C TYR A 190 -18.77 8.02 -13.98
N GLN A 191 -18.65 9.27 -14.44
CA GLN A 191 -18.34 10.40 -13.56
C GLN A 191 -19.45 10.63 -12.51
N SER A 192 -20.71 10.39 -12.89
CA SER A 192 -21.84 10.46 -11.96
C SER A 192 -21.74 9.37 -10.89
N LEU A 193 -21.28 8.17 -11.25
CA LEU A 193 -20.98 7.10 -10.30
C LEU A 193 -19.81 7.46 -9.36
N GLN A 194 -18.73 8.07 -9.87
CA GLN A 194 -17.62 8.55 -9.03
C GLN A 194 -18.11 9.56 -7.98
N ASN A 195 -18.96 10.51 -8.40
CA ASN A 195 -19.54 11.51 -7.51
C ASN A 195 -20.48 10.88 -6.48
N LEU A 196 -21.29 9.90 -6.88
CA LEU A 196 -22.14 9.15 -5.96
C LEU A 196 -21.32 8.41 -4.90
N ALA A 197 -20.27 7.69 -5.30
CA ALA A 197 -19.38 6.98 -4.39
C ALA A 197 -18.73 7.96 -3.39
N TYR A 198 -18.21 9.10 -3.87
CA TYR A 198 -17.66 10.14 -3.01
C TYR A 198 -18.68 10.69 -2.03
N GLN A 199 -19.90 10.99 -2.49
CA GLN A 199 -20.98 11.49 -1.63
C GLN A 199 -21.33 10.50 -0.52
N LEU A 200 -21.41 9.19 -0.83
CA LEU A 200 -21.68 8.16 0.18
C LEU A 200 -20.59 8.14 1.26
N MET A 201 -19.32 8.34 0.91
CA MET A 201 -18.24 8.47 1.88
C MET A 201 -18.43 9.69 2.79
N GLN A 202 -18.85 10.83 2.24
CA GLN A 202 -19.13 12.04 3.04
C GLN A 202 -20.34 11.83 3.98
N GLU A 203 -21.34 11.08 3.55
CA GLU A 203 -22.48 10.73 4.41
C GLU A 203 -22.07 9.78 5.55
N LEU A 204 -21.17 8.83 5.31
CA LEU A 204 -20.57 8.00 6.36
C LEU A 204 -19.80 8.86 7.38
N MET A 205 -19.03 9.84 6.93
CA MET A 205 -18.35 10.80 7.81
C MET A 205 -19.34 11.55 8.70
N GLN A 206 -20.47 11.99 8.14
CA GLN A 206 -21.51 12.67 8.90
C GLN A 206 -22.21 11.73 9.89
N MET A 207 -22.45 10.47 9.51
CA MET A 207 -23.01 9.44 10.41
C MET A 207 -22.07 9.10 11.57
N ALA A 208 -20.76 9.02 11.31
CA ALA A 208 -19.77 8.82 12.37
C ALA A 208 -19.81 9.99 13.37
N LYS A 209 -19.87 11.23 12.86
CA LYS A 209 -20.01 12.42 13.71
C LYS A 209 -21.27 12.39 14.58
N THR A 210 -22.43 12.02 14.04
CA THR A 210 -23.66 11.95 14.84
C THR A 210 -23.64 10.85 15.91
N GLN A 211 -22.77 9.84 15.76
CA GLN A 211 -22.54 8.77 16.72
C GLN A 211 -21.38 9.07 17.70
N GLY A 212 -20.83 10.29 17.67
CA GLY A 212 -19.73 10.69 18.57
C GLY A 212 -18.36 10.20 18.14
N LEU A 213 -18.21 9.69 16.91
CA LEU A 213 -16.95 9.24 16.31
C LEU A 213 -16.35 10.33 15.40
N GLU A 214 -16.51 11.59 15.78
CA GLU A 214 -15.95 12.71 15.02
C GLU A 214 -14.42 12.63 15.03
N GLY A 215 -13.83 12.67 13.83
CA GLY A 215 -12.37 12.57 13.67
C GLY A 215 -11.82 11.14 13.72
N SER A 216 -12.64 10.10 13.92
CA SER A 216 -12.19 8.70 13.91
C SER A 216 -11.86 8.16 12.53
N PHE A 217 -12.35 8.78 11.47
CA PHE A 217 -12.27 8.26 10.10
C PHE A 217 -11.84 9.32 9.08
N PHE A 218 -11.46 8.88 7.89
CA PHE A 218 -11.23 9.71 6.72
C PHE A 218 -11.53 8.91 5.44
N THR A 219 -11.62 9.60 4.30
CA THR A 219 -11.77 8.96 2.99
C THR A 219 -10.45 8.94 2.25
N HIS A 220 -9.98 7.76 1.88
CA HIS A 220 -8.85 7.55 0.97
C HIS A 220 -9.37 7.25 -0.44
N LEU A 221 -8.76 7.87 -1.45
CA LEU A 221 -9.12 7.80 -2.85
C LEU A 221 -7.93 7.25 -3.64
N ALA A 222 -8.16 6.24 -4.48
CA ALA A 222 -7.11 5.69 -5.34
C ALA A 222 -7.57 5.52 -6.81
N PRO A 223 -6.77 6.02 -7.79
CA PRO A 223 -5.76 7.08 -7.65
C PRO A 223 -6.37 8.43 -7.21
N ASN A 224 -5.57 9.30 -6.59
CA ASN A 224 -5.94 10.69 -6.25
C ASN A 224 -5.00 11.71 -6.92
N LEU A 225 -5.40 12.99 -6.89
CA LEU A 225 -4.60 14.14 -7.37
C LEU A 225 -3.95 14.92 -6.22
N GLY A 226 -3.54 14.21 -5.16
CA GLY A 226 -3.04 14.81 -3.92
C GLY A 226 -4.16 15.34 -3.02
N THR A 227 -3.83 16.28 -2.14
CA THR A 227 -4.75 16.84 -1.14
C THR A 227 -5.01 18.33 -1.37
N GLN A 228 -6.21 18.77 -1.01
CA GLN A 228 -6.62 20.17 -0.93
C GLN A 228 -7.39 20.37 0.38
N ASP A 229 -6.96 21.32 1.20
CA ASP A 229 -7.53 21.60 2.53
C ASP A 229 -7.58 20.36 3.45
N GLY A 230 -6.60 19.45 3.31
CA GLY A 230 -6.49 18.21 4.08
C GLY A 230 -7.40 17.07 3.60
N LEU A 231 -8.10 17.24 2.47
CA LEU A 231 -8.95 16.22 1.85
C LEU A 231 -8.33 15.75 0.52
N GLU A 232 -8.38 14.45 0.25
CA GLU A 232 -7.91 13.91 -1.02
C GLU A 232 -8.79 14.37 -2.19
N ARG A 233 -8.16 14.69 -3.32
CA ARG A 233 -8.84 15.15 -4.52
C ARG A 233 -9.18 13.98 -5.43
N LEU A 234 -10.47 13.86 -5.75
CA LEU A 234 -10.99 12.95 -6.76
C LEU A 234 -10.30 13.22 -8.11
N LYS A 235 -9.79 12.17 -8.74
CA LYS A 235 -9.34 12.18 -10.13
C LYS A 235 -10.54 11.82 -11.04
N PRO A 236 -11.10 12.77 -11.80
CA PRO A 236 -12.24 12.46 -12.67
C PRO A 236 -11.82 11.49 -13.78
N ALA A 237 -12.73 10.58 -14.14
CA ALA A 237 -12.54 9.71 -15.30
C ALA A 237 -12.61 10.52 -16.60
N HIS A 238 -11.80 10.16 -17.60
CA HIS A 238 -11.78 10.82 -18.91
C HIS A 238 -11.26 9.89 -20.01
N ASN A 239 -12.00 9.79 -21.13
CA ASN A 239 -11.68 8.90 -22.26
C ASN A 239 -11.39 7.46 -21.81
N GLU A 240 -10.14 7.02 -21.89
CA GLU A 240 -9.65 5.69 -21.52
C GLU A 240 -9.09 5.63 -20.08
N ASP A 241 -9.02 6.76 -19.38
CA ASP A 241 -8.60 6.87 -17.98
C ASP A 241 -9.80 6.73 -17.06
N MET A 242 -9.76 5.72 -16.19
CA MET A 242 -10.83 5.44 -15.22
C MET A 242 -10.88 6.45 -14.09
N GLY A 243 -9.87 7.31 -13.92
CA GLY A 243 -9.79 8.21 -12.78
C GLY A 243 -9.76 7.44 -11.45
N THR A 244 -10.28 8.04 -10.37
CA THR A 244 -10.46 7.37 -9.08
C THR A 244 -11.48 6.24 -9.20
N THR A 245 -11.07 5.03 -8.83
CA THR A 245 -11.93 3.84 -8.87
C THR A 245 -12.19 3.25 -7.50
N ASP A 246 -11.32 3.53 -6.53
CA ASP A 246 -11.39 2.99 -5.18
C ASP A 246 -11.60 4.10 -4.15
N PHE A 247 -12.57 3.88 -3.27
CA PHE A 247 -13.03 4.80 -2.24
C PHE A 247 -13.06 4.05 -0.91
N GLN A 248 -12.06 4.28 -0.07
CA GLN A 248 -11.89 3.56 1.18
C GLN A 248 -12.29 4.45 2.35
N PHE A 249 -13.17 3.93 3.22
CA PHE A 249 -13.54 4.58 4.46
C PHE A 249 -12.65 4.04 5.59
N MET A 250 -11.59 4.78 5.91
CA MET A 250 -10.49 4.29 6.74
C MET A 250 -10.45 4.98 8.11
N LEU A 251 -9.88 4.27 9.09
CA LEU A 251 -9.57 4.80 10.42
C LEU A 251 -8.53 5.92 10.33
N ARG A 252 -8.76 7.07 10.99
CA ARG A 252 -7.78 8.17 11.02
C ARG A 252 -6.44 7.67 11.53
N GLY A 253 -5.36 8.07 10.86
CA GLY A 253 -4.00 7.61 11.17
C GLY A 253 -3.60 6.32 10.46
N ALA A 254 -4.53 5.66 9.74
CA ALA A 254 -4.23 4.56 8.83
C ALA A 254 -3.52 5.04 7.56
N VAL A 255 -2.32 5.60 7.74
CA VAL A 255 -1.40 5.98 6.67
C VAL A 255 -0.13 5.15 6.77
N LYS A 256 0.37 4.67 5.63
CA LYS A 256 1.50 3.73 5.59
C LYS A 256 2.75 4.31 6.24
N GLU A 257 3.05 5.60 6.06
CA GLU A 257 4.21 6.25 6.68
C GLU A 257 4.25 6.11 8.22
N ALA A 258 3.10 6.16 8.90
CA ALA A 258 3.05 5.94 10.35
C ALA A 258 3.44 4.50 10.71
N GLY A 259 3.07 3.55 9.85
CA GLY A 259 3.44 2.15 9.98
C GLY A 259 4.96 1.90 9.96
N VAL A 260 5.74 2.75 9.27
CA VAL A 260 7.21 2.64 9.29
C VAL A 260 7.75 2.79 10.71
N LEU A 261 7.25 3.78 11.47
CA LEU A 261 7.68 4.00 12.85
C LEU A 261 7.21 2.89 13.79
N VAL A 262 6.02 2.33 13.56
CA VAL A 262 5.53 1.17 14.33
C VAL A 262 6.42 -0.06 14.11
N LEU A 263 6.74 -0.36 12.85
CA LEU A 263 7.62 -1.48 12.49
C LEU A 263 9.04 -1.27 13.00
N LEU A 264 9.55 -0.04 12.96
CA LEU A 264 10.85 0.32 13.51
C LEU A 264 10.88 0.19 15.04
N ASN A 265 9.83 0.66 15.73
CA ASN A 265 9.68 0.48 17.18
C ASN A 265 9.72 -1.00 17.57
N ARG A 266 9.09 -1.86 16.76
CA ARG A 266 9.10 -3.31 16.94
C ARG A 266 10.45 -3.95 16.63
N TYR A 267 11.14 -3.47 15.59
CA TYR A 267 12.52 -3.87 15.30
C TYR A 267 13.42 -3.59 16.50
N TYR A 268 13.35 -2.39 17.09
CA TYR A 268 14.15 -2.05 18.27
C TYR A 268 13.84 -2.97 19.46
N PHE A 269 12.56 -3.23 19.74
CA PHE A 269 12.19 -4.20 20.77
C PHE A 269 12.80 -5.59 20.54
N GLN A 270 12.87 -6.05 19.30
CA GLN A 270 13.51 -7.33 18.98
C GLN A 270 15.03 -7.31 19.22
N GLN A 271 15.67 -6.14 19.07
CA GLN A 271 17.11 -6.00 19.30
C GLN A 271 17.47 -5.76 20.77
N THR A 272 16.64 -5.03 21.51
CA THR A 272 16.99 -4.51 22.85
C THR A 272 16.07 -4.98 23.98
N GLY A 273 14.86 -5.45 23.66
CA GLY A 273 13.81 -5.73 24.64
C GLY A 273 12.97 -4.51 25.04
N ASP A 274 13.26 -3.32 24.51
CA ASP A 274 12.56 -2.08 24.83
C ASP A 274 11.95 -1.44 23.57
N TYR A 275 10.77 -0.82 23.71
CA TYR A 275 10.13 -0.04 22.66
C TYR A 275 10.47 1.46 22.82
N PRO A 276 11.31 2.06 21.96
CA PRO A 276 11.70 3.47 22.10
C PRO A 276 10.54 4.48 22.07
N LEU A 277 9.44 4.13 21.38
CA LEU A 277 8.22 4.93 21.30
C LEU A 277 7.13 4.47 22.29
N GLY A 278 7.42 3.44 23.11
CA GLY A 278 6.46 2.78 23.99
C GLY A 278 5.77 1.58 23.34
N GLU A 279 5.34 0.62 24.16
CA GLU A 279 4.68 -0.63 23.71
C GLU A 279 3.34 -0.36 23.00
N ASP A 280 2.61 0.66 23.45
CA ASP A 280 1.29 1.04 22.91
C ASP A 280 1.38 2.00 21.69
N PHE A 281 2.58 2.29 21.17
CA PHE A 281 2.73 3.14 20.00
C PHE A 281 2.08 2.49 18.76
N SER A 282 1.26 3.24 18.05
CA SER A 282 0.49 2.75 16.90
C SER A 282 0.33 3.84 15.84
N ALA A 283 -0.15 3.45 14.66
CA ALA A 283 -0.48 4.41 13.60
C ALA A 283 -1.51 5.47 14.06
N ARG A 284 -2.34 5.15 15.07
CA ARG A 284 -3.33 6.04 15.67
C ARG A 284 -2.73 7.13 16.54
N THR A 285 -1.55 6.90 17.10
CA THR A 285 -0.84 7.84 18.00
C THR A 285 0.37 8.49 17.35
N ALA A 286 0.75 8.04 16.15
CA ALA A 286 1.82 8.65 15.36
C ALA A 286 1.47 10.10 14.95
N PRO A 287 2.48 10.98 14.83
CA PRO A 287 2.29 12.32 14.28
C PRO A 287 1.71 12.27 12.87
N SER A 288 0.95 13.28 12.47
CA SER A 288 0.28 13.30 11.16
C SER A 288 1.15 13.83 10.02
N SER A 289 2.23 14.56 10.33
CA SER A 289 3.13 15.11 9.33
C SER A 289 4.45 14.36 9.27
N GLN A 290 4.99 14.26 8.06
CA GLN A 290 6.25 13.58 7.83
C GLN A 290 7.43 14.21 8.59
N ALA A 291 7.45 15.54 8.73
CA ALA A 291 8.47 16.25 9.50
C ALA A 291 8.41 15.91 10.99
N GLU A 292 7.21 15.81 11.57
CA GLU A 292 7.05 15.40 12.97
C GLU A 292 7.38 13.92 13.18
N MET A 293 7.06 13.04 12.22
CA MET A 293 7.47 11.64 12.27
C MET A 293 9.00 11.50 12.28
N LEU A 294 9.70 12.26 11.44
CA LEU A 294 11.16 12.27 11.41
C LEU A 294 11.74 12.81 12.72
N ALA A 295 11.19 13.90 13.24
CA ALA A 295 11.61 14.49 14.51
C ALA A 295 11.39 13.53 15.69
N LEU A 296 10.26 12.83 15.71
CA LEU A 296 9.97 11.78 16.70
C LEU A 296 11.00 10.66 16.62
N ALA A 297 11.35 10.21 15.42
CA ALA A 297 12.35 9.18 15.24
C ALA A 297 13.71 9.64 15.79
N GLN A 298 14.18 10.83 15.40
CA GLN A 298 15.47 11.40 15.84
C GLN A 298 15.56 11.58 17.35
N ALA A 299 14.44 11.85 18.02
CA ALA A 299 14.42 12.05 19.46
C ALA A 299 14.48 10.73 20.27
N HIS A 300 14.06 9.60 19.69
CA HIS A 300 13.82 8.36 20.44
C HIS A 300 14.68 7.17 20.01
N PHE A 301 15.04 7.05 18.74
CA PHE A 301 15.81 5.89 18.26
C PHE A 301 17.32 6.11 18.41
N ASP A 302 18.02 5.10 18.94
CA ASP A 302 19.48 5.10 19.02
C ASP A 302 20.09 4.87 17.62
N PRO A 303 20.88 5.82 17.07
CA PRO A 303 21.49 5.67 15.75
C PRO A 303 22.41 4.46 15.60
N THR A 304 22.95 3.93 16.68
CA THR A 304 23.86 2.76 16.64
C THR A 304 23.14 1.44 16.36
N ILE A 305 21.83 1.39 16.61
CA ILE A 305 20.97 0.21 16.38
C ILE A 305 20.16 0.35 15.08
N MET A 306 20.08 1.56 14.50
CA MET A 306 19.25 1.85 13.34
C MET A 306 19.59 0.91 12.17
N PRO A 307 18.64 0.12 11.65
CA PRO A 307 18.90 -0.77 10.54
C PRO A 307 19.05 0.00 9.24
N CYS A 308 19.68 -0.65 8.25
CA CYS A 308 19.43 -0.32 6.86
C CYS A 308 17.99 -0.69 6.53
N ILE A 309 17.15 0.30 6.19
CA ILE A 309 15.74 0.07 5.83
C ILE A 309 15.59 0.05 4.32
N VAL A 310 14.96 -1.00 3.79
CA VAL A 310 14.59 -1.11 2.37
C VAL A 310 13.07 -1.02 2.26
N GLY A 311 12.61 0.04 1.59
CA GLY A 311 11.20 0.26 1.26
C GLY A 311 10.89 -0.21 -0.16
N VAL A 312 9.81 -0.98 -0.36
CA VAL A 312 9.40 -1.46 -1.69
C VAL A 312 7.94 -1.11 -1.96
N GLY A 313 7.68 -0.41 -3.07
CA GLY A 313 6.33 -0.05 -3.50
C GLY A 313 6.17 -0.10 -5.01
N ASP A 314 4.94 0.03 -5.46
CA ASP A 314 4.53 0.07 -6.88
C ASP A 314 3.78 1.37 -7.24
N THR A 315 3.23 2.07 -6.25
CA THR A 315 2.31 3.18 -6.45
C THR A 315 2.93 4.50 -6.00
N VAL A 316 3.68 5.11 -6.90
CA VAL A 316 4.11 6.52 -6.82
C VAL A 316 3.72 7.24 -8.10
N THR A 317 3.20 8.46 -7.99
CA THR A 317 2.76 9.24 -9.15
C THR A 317 3.36 10.63 -9.15
N SER A 318 3.56 11.17 -10.35
CA SER A 318 3.90 12.57 -10.60
C SER A 318 3.26 13.05 -11.90
N ALA A 319 2.50 14.14 -11.82
CA ALA A 319 1.85 14.77 -12.97
C ALA A 319 2.13 16.27 -12.98
N LYS A 320 2.23 16.87 -14.16
CA LYS A 320 2.28 18.34 -14.25
C LYS A 320 0.97 18.92 -13.77
N ALA A 321 1.03 19.96 -12.93
CA ALA A 321 -0.15 20.71 -12.55
C ALA A 321 -0.73 21.43 -13.78
N GLU A 322 -2.05 21.41 -13.96
CA GLU A 322 -2.71 22.09 -15.09
C GLU A 322 -2.46 23.62 -15.08
N ASP A 323 -2.39 24.22 -13.88
CA ASP A 323 -2.33 25.67 -13.68
C ASP A 323 -0.97 26.20 -13.20
N SER A 324 0.07 25.36 -13.15
CA SER A 324 1.41 25.80 -12.72
C SER A 324 2.54 25.09 -13.45
N LEU A 325 3.74 25.68 -13.43
CA LEU A 325 4.95 25.04 -13.95
C LEU A 325 5.44 23.87 -13.07
N GLY A 326 4.79 23.60 -11.93
CA GLY A 326 5.18 22.57 -10.98
C GLY A 326 4.51 21.21 -11.19
N TYR A 327 4.93 20.25 -10.36
CA TYR A 327 4.41 18.88 -10.35
C TYR A 327 3.49 18.64 -9.15
N GLN A 328 2.41 17.91 -9.36
CA GLN A 328 1.58 17.29 -8.33
C GLN A 328 1.99 15.83 -8.18
N ARG A 329 2.28 15.43 -6.94
CA ARG A 329 2.84 14.12 -6.62
C ARG A 329 1.95 13.40 -5.62
N GLY A 330 1.78 12.10 -5.81
CA GLY A 330 0.95 11.27 -4.96
C GLY A 330 1.36 9.80 -5.03
N GLY A 331 0.38 8.93 -4.79
CA GLY A 331 0.57 7.48 -4.72
C GLY A 331 0.63 7.00 -3.28
N SER A 332 -0.01 5.86 -3.01
CA SER A 332 -0.15 5.30 -1.65
C SER A 332 1.18 4.93 -1.02
N ASP A 333 2.21 4.59 -1.81
CA ASP A 333 3.54 4.22 -1.30
C ASP A 333 4.45 5.41 -1.03
N ARG A 334 4.15 6.57 -1.64
CA ARG A 334 5.05 7.72 -1.64
C ARG A 334 5.42 8.16 -0.22
N GLY A 335 4.45 8.23 0.68
CA GLY A 335 4.66 8.70 2.06
C GLY A 335 5.69 7.86 2.79
N PHE A 336 5.50 6.53 2.83
CA PHE A 336 6.38 5.64 3.58
C PHE A 336 7.75 5.49 2.92
N LEU A 337 7.84 5.46 1.57
CA LEU A 337 9.12 5.43 0.86
C LEU A 337 9.93 6.70 1.13
N THR A 338 9.26 7.87 1.13
CA THR A 338 9.93 9.14 1.42
C THR A 338 10.40 9.19 2.88
N LEU A 339 9.64 8.67 3.83
CA LEU A 339 10.06 8.59 5.23
C LEU A 339 11.27 7.66 5.41
N ILE A 340 11.30 6.50 4.75
CA ILE A 340 12.44 5.58 4.76
C ILE A 340 13.71 6.29 4.24
N GLN A 341 13.62 7.03 3.14
CA GLN A 341 14.73 7.82 2.62
C GLN A 341 15.22 8.87 3.62
N GLN A 342 14.28 9.60 4.25
CA GLN A 342 14.61 10.64 5.23
C GLN A 342 15.26 10.07 6.50
N LEU A 343 14.80 8.91 6.97
CA LEU A 343 15.43 8.19 8.07
C LEU A 343 16.88 7.82 7.73
N GLY A 344 17.12 7.36 6.50
CA GLY A 344 18.48 7.05 6.01
C GLY A 344 19.41 8.24 6.11
N ALA A 345 18.96 9.40 5.63
CA ALA A 345 19.71 10.65 5.74
C ALA A 345 19.91 11.11 7.19
N ALA A 346 18.86 11.04 8.02
CA ALA A 346 18.89 11.53 9.39
C ALA A 346 19.77 10.70 10.34
N PHE A 347 19.84 9.39 10.11
CA PHE A 347 20.61 8.45 10.93
C PHE A 347 21.91 7.99 10.28
N ASN A 348 22.23 8.51 9.08
CA ASN A 348 23.38 8.10 8.29
C ASN A 348 23.39 6.57 8.04
N THR A 349 22.21 6.02 7.77
CA THR A 349 22.04 4.61 7.37
C THR A 349 21.81 4.52 5.88
N ASP A 350 22.33 3.46 5.29
CA ASP A 350 22.31 3.24 3.84
C ASP A 350 20.95 2.68 3.36
N ASN A 351 19.87 3.41 3.66
CA ASN A 351 18.52 3.02 3.29
C ASN A 351 18.30 3.08 1.78
N ALA A 352 17.32 2.32 1.29
CA ALA A 352 16.99 2.31 -0.13
C ALA A 352 15.47 2.24 -0.36
N THR A 353 15.04 2.82 -1.47
CA THR A 353 13.67 2.73 -1.98
C THR A 353 13.65 2.00 -3.33
N ILE A 354 12.71 1.08 -3.48
CA ILE A 354 12.57 0.21 -4.64
C ILE A 354 11.20 0.45 -5.26
N PHE A 355 11.17 0.56 -6.58
CA PHE A 355 9.94 0.66 -7.35
C PHE A 355 9.74 -0.59 -8.22
N VAL A 356 8.56 -1.20 -8.12
CA VAL A 356 8.12 -2.30 -8.97
C VAL A 356 7.11 -1.78 -9.98
N ASP A 357 7.37 -2.00 -11.28
CA ASP A 357 6.45 -1.58 -12.32
C ASP A 357 5.22 -2.49 -12.38
N SER A 358 4.11 -2.01 -11.82
CA SER A 358 2.83 -2.73 -11.81
C SER A 358 1.90 -2.38 -12.98
N SER A 359 2.37 -1.59 -13.95
CA SER A 359 1.53 -1.11 -15.07
C SER A 359 1.07 -2.20 -16.03
N GLN A 360 1.68 -3.38 -15.97
CA GLN A 360 1.30 -4.54 -16.79
C GLN A 360 0.06 -5.28 -16.24
N GLY A 361 -0.48 -4.84 -15.10
CA GLY A 361 -1.71 -5.39 -14.50
C GLY A 361 -3.01 -4.89 -15.16
N GLU A 362 -4.15 -5.23 -14.55
CA GLU A 362 -5.48 -4.92 -15.10
C GLU A 362 -5.95 -3.48 -14.82
N LEU A 363 -5.24 -2.77 -13.94
CA LEU A 363 -5.51 -1.40 -13.53
C LEU A 363 -4.56 -0.43 -14.26
N ASN A 364 -5.09 0.71 -14.70
CA ASN A 364 -4.31 1.71 -15.42
C ASN A 364 -3.38 2.46 -14.44
N ARG A 365 -2.08 2.16 -14.50
CA ARG A 365 -1.02 2.82 -13.73
C ARG A 365 0.03 3.40 -14.68
N PRO A 366 0.67 4.53 -14.35
CA PRO A 366 1.89 4.95 -15.02
C PRO A 366 2.94 3.83 -14.94
N GLY A 367 3.58 3.54 -16.05
CA GLY A 367 4.56 2.46 -16.18
C GLY A 367 5.83 2.92 -16.88
N ILE A 368 6.83 2.03 -16.89
CA ILE A 368 8.09 2.26 -17.59
C ILE A 368 7.83 2.19 -19.10
N SER A 369 7.81 3.34 -19.76
CA SER A 369 7.38 3.48 -21.15
C SER A 369 8.30 2.80 -22.18
N GLN A 370 9.56 2.56 -21.82
CA GLN A 370 10.53 1.87 -22.66
C GLN A 370 11.43 0.99 -21.79
N LYS A 371 11.71 -0.24 -22.24
CA LYS A 371 12.64 -1.14 -21.52
C LYS A 371 14.02 -0.48 -21.41
N PRO A 372 14.49 -0.19 -20.18
CA PRO A 372 15.79 0.43 -19.99
C PRO A 372 16.92 -0.56 -20.30
N SER A 373 18.07 -0.04 -20.72
CA SER A 373 19.30 -0.83 -20.82
C SER A 373 19.68 -1.41 -19.46
N PRO A 374 20.07 -2.69 -19.38
CA PRO A 374 20.49 -3.29 -18.12
C PRO A 374 21.69 -2.56 -17.51
N GLY A 375 21.56 -2.18 -16.24
CA GLY A 375 22.63 -1.56 -15.46
C GLY A 375 22.80 -0.05 -15.61
N GLU A 376 22.02 0.59 -16.50
CA GLU A 376 21.96 2.04 -16.61
C GLU A 376 20.87 2.63 -15.69
N ALA A 377 21.04 3.91 -15.34
CA ALA A 377 20.01 4.66 -14.64
C ALA A 377 18.83 4.92 -15.60
N VAL A 378 17.61 4.63 -15.18
CA VAL A 378 16.41 4.93 -15.94
C VAL A 378 16.18 6.45 -15.96
N ASP A 379 15.96 6.99 -17.17
CA ASP A 379 15.69 8.41 -17.37
C ASP A 379 14.28 8.79 -16.87
N HIS A 380 14.12 10.00 -16.35
CA HIS A 380 12.81 10.52 -15.90
C HIS A 380 11.76 10.56 -17.03
N GLN A 381 12.18 10.74 -18.29
CA GLN A 381 11.28 10.65 -19.45
C GLN A 381 10.70 9.25 -19.59
N VAL A 382 11.49 8.22 -19.32
CA VAL A 382 11.03 6.82 -19.35
C VAL A 382 10.06 6.54 -18.19
N MET A 383 10.26 7.23 -17.06
CA MET A 383 9.43 7.16 -15.85
C MET A 383 8.34 8.25 -15.77
N ALA A 384 7.93 8.82 -16.91
CA ALA A 384 6.91 9.86 -16.93
C ALA A 384 5.60 9.38 -16.30
N GLY A 385 5.02 10.18 -15.40
CA GLY A 385 3.84 9.80 -14.63
C GLY A 385 4.14 9.14 -13.28
N ILE A 386 5.37 8.66 -13.07
CA ILE A 386 5.84 7.99 -11.84
C ILE A 386 6.63 8.99 -10.97
N THR A 387 7.65 9.61 -11.57
CA THR A 387 8.54 10.58 -10.92
C THR A 387 8.98 11.66 -11.92
N ASP A 388 9.67 12.69 -11.44
CA ASP A 388 10.11 13.83 -12.25
C ASP A 388 11.45 14.39 -11.73
N VAL A 389 12.05 15.30 -12.50
CA VAL A 389 13.39 15.84 -12.21
C VAL A 389 13.45 16.69 -10.93
N GLU A 390 12.32 17.14 -10.41
CA GLU A 390 12.20 17.91 -9.17
C GLU A 390 11.69 17.05 -7.99
N ASP A 391 11.53 15.73 -8.18
CA ASP A 391 11.02 14.83 -7.15
C ASP A 391 12.07 14.60 -6.05
N SER A 392 11.69 14.91 -4.81
CA SER A 392 12.57 14.68 -3.66
C SER A 392 12.72 13.21 -3.31
N LEU A 393 11.76 12.36 -3.71
CA LEU A 393 11.86 10.92 -3.56
C LEU A 393 12.80 10.37 -4.64
N GLN A 394 13.91 9.77 -4.23
CA GLN A 394 14.91 9.16 -5.10
C GLN A 394 14.78 7.64 -5.04
N LEU A 395 14.28 7.06 -6.14
CA LEU A 395 14.17 5.62 -6.30
C LEU A 395 15.55 5.03 -6.58
N ASN A 396 15.98 4.02 -5.82
CA ASN A 396 17.29 3.42 -5.98
C ASN A 396 17.30 2.32 -7.05
N LEU A 397 16.31 1.41 -6.99
CA LEU A 397 16.21 0.24 -7.86
C LEU A 397 14.82 0.15 -8.50
N ILE A 398 14.79 -0.17 -9.79
CA ILE A 398 13.57 -0.27 -10.60
C ILE A 398 13.42 -1.71 -11.12
N PHE A 399 12.23 -2.29 -10.96
CA PHE A 399 11.85 -3.57 -11.56
C PHE A 399 10.89 -3.36 -12.74
N PRO A 400 11.40 -3.10 -13.96
CA PRO A 400 10.57 -2.77 -15.13
C PRO A 400 9.77 -3.97 -15.65
N GLU A 401 10.09 -5.20 -15.23
CA GLU A 401 9.35 -6.42 -15.60
C GLU A 401 8.34 -6.82 -14.51
N GLY A 402 8.11 -5.93 -13.53
CA GLY A 402 7.07 -6.04 -12.52
C GLY A 402 7.29 -7.12 -11.46
N HIS A 403 6.19 -7.56 -10.85
CA HIS A 403 6.21 -8.39 -9.65
C HIS A 403 6.96 -9.73 -9.80
N ASN A 404 6.93 -10.36 -10.98
CA ASN A 404 7.65 -11.62 -11.19
C ASN A 404 9.17 -11.43 -11.07
N GLN A 405 9.70 -10.36 -11.66
CA GLN A 405 11.12 -10.01 -11.55
C GLN A 405 11.51 -9.70 -10.10
N TYR A 406 10.63 -9.00 -9.37
CA TYR A 406 10.83 -8.75 -7.94
C TYR A 406 10.82 -10.05 -7.11
N ILE A 407 9.86 -10.95 -7.35
CA ILE A 407 9.78 -12.26 -6.66
C ILE A 407 11.04 -13.08 -6.90
N GLU A 408 11.56 -13.12 -8.12
CA GLU A 408 12.80 -13.84 -8.45
C GLU A 408 13.99 -13.25 -7.69
N PHE A 409 14.12 -11.92 -7.67
CA PHE A 409 15.14 -11.20 -6.92
C PHE A 409 15.04 -11.48 -5.41
N PHE A 410 13.84 -11.37 -4.84
CA PHE A 410 13.61 -11.58 -3.41
C PHE A 410 13.87 -13.04 -3.01
N THR A 411 13.48 -13.99 -3.86
CA THR A 411 13.78 -15.41 -3.66
C THR A 411 15.29 -15.66 -3.63
N GLN A 412 16.07 -14.99 -4.49
CA GLN A 412 17.54 -15.07 -4.45
C GLN A 412 18.10 -14.46 -3.15
N LEU A 413 17.57 -13.31 -2.71
CA LEU A 413 17.96 -12.70 -1.44
C LEU A 413 17.76 -13.67 -0.26
N ALA A 414 16.62 -14.37 -0.22
CA ALA A 414 16.27 -15.32 0.82
C ALA A 414 17.10 -16.61 0.83
N THR A 415 17.85 -16.91 -0.24
CA THR A 415 18.68 -18.13 -0.33
C THR A 415 20.10 -17.97 0.22
N VAL A 416 20.53 -16.74 0.48
CA VAL A 416 21.90 -16.46 0.93
C VAL A 416 21.87 -16.19 2.42
N ALA A 417 22.45 -17.10 3.20
CA ALA A 417 22.75 -16.83 4.61
C ALA A 417 23.67 -15.58 4.68
N PRO A 418 23.38 -14.59 5.54
CA PRO A 418 24.24 -13.43 5.69
C PRO A 418 25.65 -13.89 6.07
N ALA A 419 26.66 -13.22 5.53
CA ALA A 419 28.04 -13.48 5.91
C ALA A 419 28.18 -13.27 7.42
N GLN A 420 28.50 -14.34 8.16
CA GLN A 420 28.76 -14.32 9.59
C GLN A 420 29.91 -13.38 9.96
#